data_AF-A0A504XFP6-F1
#
_entry.id   AF-A0A504XFP6-F1
#
_cell.length_a   1.000
_cell.length_b   1.000
_cell.length_c   1.000
_cell.angle_alpha   90.00
_cell.angle_beta   90.00
_cell.angle_gamma   90.00
#
_symmetry.space_group_name_H-M   'P 1'
#
loop_
_entity.id
_entity.type
_entity.pdbx_description
1 polymer ?
#
loop_
_entity_poly.entity_id
_entity_poly.type
_entity_poly.pdbx_seq_one_letter_code
_entity_poly.pdbx_strand_id
1 'polypeptide(L)'
;MTVEFTELDEANRKVREWKREAKQSAPVSLAGGIDLTMCLDEMQIVVPPLSPFQVLRTSDILTQLVHIPSITTTAAASAAFGALVTLLFATKRSVTSVAQQGFLRRWAHRLLRIMVTAVASVVFARFLRERYPTVQRVSQYENLSRSPDGPCFVANRILTMTSSQAGTHADGPHHFCRSLSHRNYDDAHYSGDAVVLDITTELREHHQSLDPDAPLAITVEVLEKARVKLPAAFRDGSRPVWRLLLITRHSTTTSATSTGTTEALTEPLRVFVPLDVASATHVAAAGAKGATTAMPSESPSNAYAFLYPEAVDYLHRVFPRLVLLGIDSPSVDAPQAMPPGKHSHGSLLRCGIAILENLRYTRLSPLLESPAGDHHRGWISGSMLTVFNATQNYDDARGCSVIFFPEEAL
;
A
#
# COMPACT_ATOMS: atom_id res chain seq x y z
N MET A 1 -31.89 11.23 10.93
CA MET A 1 -30.62 10.60 11.35
C MET A 1 -30.85 9.10 11.61
N THR A 2 -31.13 8.28 10.59
CA THR A 2 -31.53 6.86 10.82
C THR A 2 -31.24 5.88 9.67
N VAL A 3 -30.39 6.22 8.70
CA VAL A 3 -30.11 5.32 7.55
C VAL A 3 -28.70 4.71 7.59
N GLU A 4 -27.74 5.33 8.27
CA GLU A 4 -26.31 4.93 8.23
C GLU A 4 -25.91 3.75 9.15
N PHE A 5 -26.85 3.06 9.79
CA PHE A 5 -26.53 2.01 10.78
C PHE A 5 -26.88 0.59 10.36
N THR A 6 -27.57 0.38 9.23
CA THR A 6 -28.08 -0.94 8.84
C THR A 6 -27.07 -1.81 8.09
N GLU A 7 -26.00 -1.22 7.56
CA GLU A 7 -25.07 -1.91 6.64
C GLU A 7 -24.32 -3.05 7.34
N LEU A 8 -23.83 -2.80 8.56
CA LEU A 8 -23.21 -3.83 9.40
C LEU A 8 -24.22 -4.80 10.02
N ASP A 9 -25.49 -4.43 10.13
CA ASP A 9 -26.51 -5.34 10.65
C ASP A 9 -26.74 -6.52 9.70
N GLU A 10 -26.70 -6.27 8.39
CA GLU A 10 -26.80 -7.31 7.37
C GLU A 10 -25.56 -8.23 7.39
N ALA A 11 -24.36 -7.66 7.44
CA ALA A 11 -23.12 -8.43 7.57
C ALA A 11 -23.14 -9.35 8.81
N ASN A 12 -23.51 -8.78 9.96
CA ASN A 12 -23.64 -9.52 11.22
C ASN A 12 -24.79 -10.53 11.20
N ARG A 13 -25.87 -10.28 10.47
CA ARG A 13 -26.96 -11.25 10.25
C ARG A 13 -26.44 -12.48 9.50
N LYS A 14 -25.72 -12.27 8.39
CA LYS A 14 -25.15 -13.36 7.59
C LYS A 14 -24.12 -14.18 8.37
N VAL A 15 -23.22 -13.55 9.14
CA VAL A 15 -22.27 -14.29 9.98
C VAL A 15 -22.96 -15.08 11.08
N ARG A 16 -24.02 -14.56 11.70
CA ARG A 16 -24.84 -15.33 12.65
C ARG A 16 -25.51 -16.53 11.98
N GLU A 17 -25.96 -16.38 10.74
CA GLU A 17 -26.52 -17.47 9.94
C GLU A 17 -25.47 -18.54 9.64
N TRP A 18 -24.28 -18.14 9.16
CA TRP A 18 -23.15 -19.05 8.96
C TRP A 18 -22.77 -19.79 10.25
N LYS A 19 -22.61 -19.07 11.38
CA LYS A 19 -22.29 -19.68 12.69
C LYS A 19 -23.35 -20.69 13.15
N ARG A 20 -24.61 -20.62 12.68
CA ARG A 20 -25.63 -21.64 12.99
C ARG A 20 -25.45 -22.89 12.13
N GLU A 21 -25.14 -22.73 10.85
CA GLU A 21 -24.94 -23.84 9.91
C GLU A 21 -23.59 -24.55 10.14
N ALA A 22 -22.54 -23.79 10.46
CA ALA A 22 -21.18 -24.29 10.67
C ALA A 22 -20.99 -25.11 11.96
N LYS A 23 -21.99 -25.24 12.83
CA LYS A 23 -21.91 -26.05 14.08
C LYS A 23 -21.67 -27.54 13.86
N GLN A 24 -21.66 -27.99 12.60
CA GLN A 24 -21.39 -29.35 12.17
C GLN A 24 -20.08 -29.47 11.37
N SER A 25 -19.10 -28.60 11.61
CA SER A 25 -17.88 -28.51 10.81
C SER A 25 -16.98 -29.75 10.97
N ALA A 26 -16.50 -30.25 9.83
CA ALA A 26 -15.54 -31.35 9.77
C ALA A 26 -14.14 -30.87 10.23
N PRO A 27 -13.35 -31.72 10.88
CA PRO A 27 -11.97 -31.38 11.24
C PRO A 27 -11.13 -31.15 9.96
N VAL A 28 -10.36 -30.07 9.95
CA VAL A 28 -9.46 -29.72 8.85
C VAL A 28 -8.02 -30.08 9.24
N SER A 29 -7.30 -30.76 8.34
CA SER A 29 -5.88 -31.07 8.55
C SER A 29 -5.03 -29.82 8.34
N LEU A 30 -4.30 -29.41 9.38
CA LEU A 30 -3.39 -28.27 9.31
C LEU A 30 -2.23 -28.48 8.30
N ALA A 31 -1.89 -29.74 7.99
CA ALA A 31 -0.81 -30.07 7.07
C ALA A 31 -1.15 -29.78 5.59
N GLY A 32 -2.43 -29.65 5.25
CA GLY A 32 -2.90 -29.36 3.89
C GLY A 32 -3.13 -27.88 3.59
N GLY A 33 -2.71 -26.98 4.49
CA GLY A 33 -2.93 -25.54 4.35
C GLY A 33 -2.06 -24.92 3.25
N ILE A 34 -2.69 -24.18 2.35
CA ILE A 34 -2.04 -23.43 1.28
C ILE A 34 -2.05 -21.96 1.68
N ASP A 35 -0.86 -21.40 1.86
CA ASP A 35 -0.69 -19.98 2.17
C ASP A 35 -1.03 -19.11 0.94
N LEU A 36 -2.03 -18.25 1.11
CA LEU A 36 -2.52 -17.28 0.13
C LEU A 36 -2.05 -15.85 0.45
N THR A 37 -1.13 -15.69 1.40
CA THR A 37 -0.61 -14.37 1.80
C THR A 37 0.38 -13.86 0.75
N MET A 38 0.18 -12.63 0.29
CA MET A 38 1.15 -11.89 -0.51
C MET A 38 2.16 -11.22 0.43
N CYS A 39 3.45 -11.45 0.21
CA CYS A 39 4.49 -10.78 0.98
C CYS A 39 4.72 -9.35 0.45
N LEU A 40 5.27 -8.50 1.32
CA LEU A 40 5.54 -7.09 0.99
C LEU A 40 6.57 -6.92 -0.13
N ASP A 41 7.51 -7.85 -0.28
CA ASP A 41 8.50 -7.83 -1.35
C ASP A 41 7.86 -8.03 -2.73
N GLU A 42 6.81 -8.85 -2.81
CA GLU A 42 6.02 -9.05 -4.04
C GLU A 42 5.15 -7.82 -4.36
N MET A 43 4.74 -7.06 -3.35
CA MET A 43 3.96 -5.84 -3.54
C MET A 43 4.75 -4.67 -4.16
N GLN A 44 6.08 -4.64 -4.00
CA GLN A 44 6.95 -3.63 -4.63
C GLN A 44 6.88 -3.65 -6.16
N ILE A 45 6.45 -4.78 -6.74
CA ILE A 45 6.23 -4.96 -8.19
C ILE A 45 4.91 -4.31 -8.63
N VAL A 46 3.96 -4.15 -7.71
CA VAL A 46 2.58 -3.69 -7.97
C VAL A 46 2.43 -2.19 -7.70
N VAL A 47 3.14 -1.66 -6.69
CA VAL A 47 3.10 -0.24 -6.31
C VAL A 47 4.53 0.24 -6.01
N PRO A 48 5.05 1.28 -6.70
CA PRO A 48 6.45 1.72 -6.54
C PRO A 48 6.73 2.30 -5.14
N PRO A 49 8.00 2.23 -4.69
CA PRO A 49 8.37 1.29 -3.65
C PRO A 49 7.63 1.59 -2.34
N LEU A 50 6.64 0.75 -2.01
CA LEU A 50 6.18 0.67 -0.63
C LEU A 50 7.34 0.10 0.20
N SER A 51 7.70 0.80 1.27
CA SER A 51 8.71 0.28 2.21
C SER A 51 8.22 -1.04 2.80
N PRO A 52 9.08 -1.93 3.31
CA PRO A 52 8.59 -3.05 4.13
C PRO A 52 7.93 -2.53 5.42
N PHE A 53 6.85 -3.21 5.84
CA PHE A 53 6.14 -2.89 7.07
C PHE A 53 7.07 -3.09 8.27
N GLN A 54 7.47 -1.98 8.88
CA GLN A 54 8.19 -1.98 10.15
C GLN A 54 7.49 -1.02 11.10
N VAL A 55 7.03 -1.54 12.25
CA VAL A 55 6.70 -0.70 13.40
C VAL A 55 8.01 -0.15 13.93
N LEU A 56 8.22 1.15 13.74
CA LEU A 56 9.42 1.81 14.22
C LEU A 56 9.36 1.90 15.74
N ARG A 57 10.31 1.23 16.40
CA ARG A 57 10.55 1.45 17.83
C ARG A 57 11.14 2.84 18.03
N THR A 58 11.11 3.36 19.25
CA THR A 58 11.69 4.68 19.58
C THR A 58 13.16 4.81 19.12
N SER A 59 13.92 3.72 19.15
CA SER A 59 15.28 3.63 18.59
C SER A 59 15.30 3.87 17.08
N ASP A 60 14.37 3.27 16.38
CA ASP A 60 14.32 3.24 14.92
C ASP A 60 13.94 4.61 14.36
N ILE A 61 13.09 5.37 15.09
CA ILE A 61 12.76 6.77 14.78
C ILE A 61 14.02 7.63 14.71
N LEU A 62 14.89 7.53 15.72
CA LEU A 62 16.10 8.35 15.80
C LEU A 62 17.14 7.96 14.74
N THR A 63 17.19 6.68 14.37
CA THR A 63 18.17 6.18 13.39
C THR A 63 17.71 6.27 11.95
N GLN A 64 16.41 6.20 11.68
CA GLN A 64 15.87 6.09 10.32
C GLN A 64 15.06 7.32 9.88
N LEU A 65 14.35 8.00 10.79
CA LEU A 65 13.49 9.15 10.44
C LEU A 65 14.12 10.51 10.73
N VAL A 66 15.11 10.57 11.62
CA VAL A 66 15.80 11.81 11.97
C VAL A 66 17.18 11.83 11.30
N HIS A 67 17.37 12.70 10.33
CA HIS A 67 18.70 12.98 9.82
C HIS A 67 19.43 13.86 10.85
N ILE A 68 20.32 13.25 11.63
CA ILE A 68 21.16 13.97 12.60
C ILE A 68 22.48 14.31 11.90
N PRO A 69 22.72 15.60 11.59
CA PRO A 69 23.98 16.01 11.00
C PRO A 69 25.16 15.71 11.93
N SER A 70 26.24 15.14 11.37
CA SER A 70 27.48 14.84 12.10
C SER A 70 27.96 16.01 12.98
N ILE A 71 28.12 15.72 14.27
CA ILE A 71 28.63 16.64 15.29
C ILE A 71 30.08 17.03 14.99
N THR A 72 30.89 16.09 14.48
CA THR A 72 32.32 16.34 14.21
C THR A 72 32.52 17.33 13.07
N THR A 73 31.75 17.22 11.99
CA THR A 73 31.79 18.16 10.87
C THR A 73 31.34 19.56 11.30
N THR A 74 30.26 19.64 12.09
CA THR A 74 29.75 20.92 12.60
C THR A 74 30.75 21.58 13.56
N ALA A 75 31.41 20.80 14.42
CA ALA A 75 32.44 21.27 15.33
C ALA A 75 33.67 21.79 14.56
N ALA A 76 34.16 21.05 13.57
CA ALA A 76 35.30 21.45 12.74
C ALA A 76 35.03 22.76 11.97
N ALA A 77 33.85 22.89 11.37
CA ALA A 77 33.45 24.10 10.66
C ALA A 77 33.32 25.31 11.61
N SER A 78 32.79 25.09 12.82
CA SER A 78 32.69 26.12 13.86
C SER A 78 34.06 26.57 14.36
N ALA A 79 34.99 25.64 14.56
CA ALA A 79 36.37 25.94 14.93
C ALA A 79 37.11 26.70 13.82
N ALA A 80 36.94 26.29 12.56
CA ALA A 80 37.51 26.98 11.40
C ALA A 80 36.97 28.41 11.25
N PHE A 81 35.66 28.60 11.43
CA PHE A 81 35.04 29.93 11.44
C PHE A 81 35.58 30.79 12.58
N GLY A 82 35.64 30.25 13.80
CA GLY A 82 36.20 30.94 14.96
C GLY A 82 37.67 31.35 14.76
N ALA A 83 38.48 30.46 14.19
CA ALA A 83 39.87 30.74 13.84
C ALA A 83 40.00 31.84 12.78
N LEU A 84 39.16 31.82 11.74
CA LEU A 84 39.12 32.83 10.70
C LEU A 84 38.75 34.22 11.26
N VAL A 85 37.69 34.29 12.06
CA VAL A 85 37.28 35.54 12.73
C VAL A 85 38.40 36.03 13.64
N THR A 86 38.99 35.14 14.43
CA THR A 86 40.12 35.49 15.30
C THR A 86 41.30 36.02 14.50
N LEU A 87 41.70 35.40 13.38
CA LEU A 87 42.78 35.90 12.53
C LEU A 87 42.49 37.28 11.92
N LEU A 88 41.24 37.52 11.51
CA LEU A 88 40.81 38.81 10.95
C LEU A 88 40.85 39.95 11.99
N PHE A 89 40.61 39.65 13.28
CA PHE A 89 40.58 40.64 14.36
C PHE A 89 41.85 40.68 15.25
N ALA A 90 42.62 39.60 15.33
CA ALA A 90 43.80 39.46 16.20
C ALA A 90 45.11 39.96 15.55
N THR A 91 45.08 40.38 14.29
CA THR A 91 46.23 41.03 13.64
C THR A 91 46.50 42.38 14.31
N LYS A 92 47.40 42.36 15.31
CA LYS A 92 47.87 43.51 16.06
C LYS A 92 48.52 44.55 15.13
N ARG A 93 48.26 45.82 15.44
CA ARG A 93 48.93 46.99 14.89
C ARG A 93 50.45 46.83 15.01
N SER A 94 51.18 46.71 13.89
CA SER A 94 52.55 47.23 13.88
C SER A 94 52.45 48.75 13.86
N VAL A 95 52.89 49.37 14.96
CA VAL A 95 52.97 50.83 15.05
C VAL A 95 54.21 51.25 14.28
N THR A 96 54.03 51.63 13.02
CA THR A 96 55.02 52.47 12.31
C THR A 96 54.35 53.78 11.95
N SER A 97 54.87 54.86 12.52
CA SER A 97 54.42 56.23 12.30
C SER A 97 54.82 56.71 10.90
N VAL A 98 53.95 56.49 9.91
CA VAL A 98 54.09 57.16 8.61
C VAL A 98 52.76 57.75 8.17
N ALA A 99 52.89 58.94 7.60
CA ALA A 99 51.95 60.02 7.32
C ALA A 99 50.61 59.63 6.64
N GLN A 100 49.74 60.63 6.59
CA GLN A 100 48.32 60.65 6.19
C GLN A 100 47.88 59.80 4.98
N GLN A 101 48.78 59.32 4.10
CA GLN A 101 48.49 58.30 3.09
C GLN A 101 48.07 56.94 3.69
N GLY A 102 48.36 56.68 4.97
CA GLY A 102 47.96 55.46 5.66
C GLY A 102 46.50 55.44 6.15
N PHE A 103 45.78 56.56 6.20
CA PHE A 103 44.44 56.59 6.81
C PHE A 103 43.39 55.89 5.94
N LEU A 104 43.26 56.28 4.66
CA LEU A 104 42.34 55.66 3.71
C LEU A 104 42.62 54.17 3.51
N ARG A 105 43.90 53.78 3.40
CA ARG A 105 44.30 52.37 3.30
C ARG A 105 43.97 51.57 4.56
N ARG A 106 44.16 52.15 5.76
CA ARG A 106 43.75 51.53 7.03
C ARG A 106 42.24 51.40 7.15
N TRP A 107 41.48 52.38 6.70
CA TRP A 107 40.01 52.32 6.68
C TRP A 107 39.48 51.31 5.66
N ALA A 108 40.05 51.28 4.45
CA ALA A 108 39.73 50.28 3.44
C ALA A 108 40.01 48.85 3.93
N HIS A 109 41.15 48.60 4.57
CA HIS A 109 41.45 47.30 5.17
C HIS A 109 40.49 46.94 6.32
N ARG A 110 40.06 47.90 7.13
CA ARG A 110 39.06 47.67 8.19
C ARG A 110 37.68 47.34 7.61
N LEU A 111 37.23 48.11 6.63
CA LEU A 111 35.97 47.86 5.93
C LEU A 111 36.00 46.50 5.22
N LEU A 112 37.11 46.15 4.57
CA LEU A 112 37.29 44.85 3.94
C LEU A 112 37.20 43.71 4.97
N ARG A 113 37.83 43.84 6.14
CA ARG A 113 37.73 42.83 7.22
C ARG A 113 36.30 42.70 7.75
N ILE A 114 35.59 43.81 7.93
CA ILE A 114 34.19 43.82 8.35
C ILE A 114 33.33 43.12 7.30
N MET A 115 33.52 43.44 6.01
CA MET A 115 32.81 42.81 4.89
C MET A 115 33.08 41.31 4.81
N VAL A 116 34.35 40.89 4.89
CA VAL A 116 34.72 39.47 4.87
C VAL A 116 34.13 38.73 6.07
N THR A 117 34.15 39.34 7.25
CA THR A 117 33.52 38.77 8.46
C THR A 117 32.01 38.64 8.30
N ALA A 118 31.34 39.66 7.76
CA ALA A 118 29.90 39.62 7.53
C ALA A 118 29.53 38.53 6.51
N VAL A 119 30.28 38.42 5.41
CA VAL A 119 30.09 37.35 4.41
C VAL A 119 30.33 35.98 5.04
N ALA A 120 31.43 35.79 5.77
CA ALA A 120 31.73 34.54 6.45
C ALA A 120 30.65 34.18 7.49
N SER A 121 30.08 35.17 8.18
CA SER A 121 29.01 34.95 9.16
C SER A 121 27.70 34.54 8.47
N VAL A 122 27.36 35.13 7.32
CA VAL A 122 26.19 34.73 6.53
C VAL A 122 26.36 33.31 5.98
N VAL A 123 27.56 32.97 5.48
CA VAL A 123 27.88 31.63 5.00
C VAL A 123 27.80 30.62 6.13
N PHE A 124 28.39 30.93 7.29
CA PHE A 124 28.34 30.06 8.46
C PHE A 124 26.91 29.91 9.01
N ALA A 125 26.11 30.98 9.02
CA ALA A 125 24.71 30.91 9.43
C ALA A 125 23.86 30.06 8.46
N ARG A 126 24.14 30.11 7.14
CA ARG A 126 23.51 29.21 6.15
C ARG A 126 23.94 27.76 6.36
N PHE A 127 25.22 27.53 6.58
CA PHE A 127 25.75 26.21 6.92
C PHE A 127 25.08 25.65 8.18
N LEU A 128 24.95 26.43 9.26
CA LEU A 128 24.25 25.99 10.47
C LEU A 128 22.76 25.72 10.23
N ARG A 129 22.10 26.50 9.36
CA ARG A 129 20.69 26.27 8.99
C ARG A 129 20.48 24.96 8.24
N GLU A 130 21.41 24.56 7.39
CA GLU A 130 21.38 23.28 6.68
C GLU A 130 21.70 22.09 7.60
N ARG A 131 22.20 22.36 8.81
CA ARG A 131 22.58 21.37 9.82
C ARG A 131 21.60 21.33 11.00
N TYR A 132 20.41 21.90 10.88
CA TYR A 132 19.33 21.56 11.81
C TYR A 132 18.88 20.12 11.57
N PRO A 133 18.58 19.34 12.63
CA PRO A 133 18.00 18.01 12.46
C PRO A 133 16.75 18.11 11.60
N THR A 134 16.74 17.38 10.48
CA THR A 134 15.56 17.27 9.64
C THR A 134 14.90 15.94 9.94
N VAL A 135 13.63 16.00 10.31
CA VAL A 135 12.79 14.81 10.41
C VAL A 135 12.21 14.60 9.03
N GLN A 136 12.37 13.39 8.46
CA GLN A 136 11.63 13.02 7.26
C GLN A 136 10.13 13.27 7.51
N ARG A 137 9.42 13.85 6.53
CA ARG A 137 7.98 14.04 6.66
C ARG A 137 7.34 12.66 6.78
N VAL A 138 6.88 12.33 7.98
CA VAL A 138 5.94 11.25 8.19
C VAL A 138 4.61 11.73 7.63
N SER A 139 4.06 11.02 6.64
CA SER A 139 2.79 11.37 6.02
C SER A 139 1.71 11.49 7.10
N GLN A 140 0.93 12.56 7.05
CA GLN A 140 -0.16 12.78 8.00
C GLN A 140 -1.30 11.78 7.70
N TYR A 141 -2.36 11.74 8.50
CA TYR A 141 -3.61 11.08 8.07
C TYR A 141 -4.01 11.69 6.72
N GLU A 142 -3.78 10.96 5.64
CA GLU A 142 -4.14 11.41 4.32
C GLU A 142 -5.57 10.95 4.10
N ASN A 143 -6.48 11.91 4.21
CA ASN A 143 -7.77 11.75 3.58
C ASN A 143 -7.51 11.83 2.07
N LEU A 144 -7.44 10.67 1.42
CA LEU A 144 -7.24 10.59 -0.02
C LEU A 144 -8.51 11.03 -0.78
N SER A 145 -9.65 11.15 -0.09
CA SER A 145 -10.87 11.64 -0.73
C SER A 145 -10.73 13.09 -1.19
N ARG A 146 -11.15 13.33 -2.43
CA ARG A 146 -11.39 14.69 -2.94
C ARG A 146 -12.75 15.24 -2.49
N SER A 147 -13.51 14.51 -1.67
CA SER A 147 -14.91 14.81 -1.33
C SER A 147 -15.18 14.60 0.17
N PRO A 148 -15.80 15.58 0.85
CA PRO A 148 -16.16 15.44 2.27
C PRO A 148 -17.21 14.35 2.55
N ASP A 149 -17.97 13.93 1.53
CA ASP A 149 -19.11 13.01 1.64
C ASP A 149 -18.78 11.55 1.30
N GLY A 150 -17.53 11.24 0.97
CA GLY A 150 -17.07 9.88 0.67
C GLY A 150 -15.65 9.73 1.17
N PRO A 151 -15.44 9.38 2.44
CA PRO A 151 -14.09 9.30 2.97
C PRO A 151 -13.30 8.17 2.29
N CYS A 152 -12.00 8.41 2.12
CA CYS A 152 -10.99 7.41 1.86
C CYS A 152 -9.88 7.71 2.85
N PHE A 153 -9.91 7.00 3.98
CA PHE A 153 -8.93 7.18 5.03
C PHE A 153 -7.91 6.07 4.94
N VAL A 154 -6.63 6.45 4.91
CA VAL A 154 -5.51 5.55 5.12
C VAL A 154 -4.89 5.93 6.47
N ALA A 155 -4.99 5.06 7.47
CA ALA A 155 -4.40 5.34 8.78
C ALA A 155 -2.87 5.25 8.71
N ASN A 156 -2.21 6.32 9.12
CA ASN A 156 -0.74 6.40 9.14
C ASN A 156 -0.18 6.94 10.48
N ARG A 157 -0.91 6.73 11.59
CA ARG A 157 -0.54 7.20 12.96
C ARG A 157 -0.05 6.12 13.91
N ILE A 158 0.42 5.00 13.37
CA ILE A 158 1.48 4.24 14.03
C ILE A 158 2.75 4.64 13.28
N LEU A 159 3.89 4.82 13.95
CA LEU A 159 5.15 5.08 13.26
C LEU A 159 5.50 3.83 12.42
N THR A 160 4.94 3.75 11.23
CA THR A 160 5.07 2.65 10.30
C THR A 160 5.56 3.21 8.99
N MET A 161 6.51 2.52 8.35
CA MET A 161 7.08 2.98 7.08
C MET A 161 6.12 2.78 5.88
N THR A 162 4.89 2.32 6.09
CA THR A 162 4.01 1.80 5.02
C THR A 162 2.54 2.16 5.21
N SER A 163 1.78 2.04 4.12
CA SER A 163 0.32 2.10 4.11
C SER A 163 -0.31 1.00 4.99
N SER A 164 -1.46 1.29 5.62
CA SER A 164 -2.31 0.30 6.30
C SER A 164 -2.84 -0.79 5.35
N GLN A 165 -2.78 -0.54 4.05
CA GLN A 165 -3.22 -1.40 2.95
C GLN A 165 -2.05 -2.13 2.24
N ALA A 166 -0.87 -2.14 2.86
CA ALA A 166 0.29 -2.84 2.33
C ALA A 166 0.22 -4.34 2.61
N GLY A 167 0.42 -5.15 1.56
CA GLY A 167 0.32 -6.62 1.61
C GLY A 167 -1.12 -7.11 1.66
N THR A 168 -1.31 -8.39 1.98
CA THR A 168 -2.64 -8.96 2.21
C THR A 168 -3.30 -8.28 3.41
N HIS A 169 -4.45 -7.67 3.17
CA HIS A 169 -5.17 -6.92 4.20
C HIS A 169 -6.68 -7.05 4.03
N ALA A 170 -7.38 -6.80 5.14
CA ALA A 170 -8.82 -6.72 5.23
C ALA A 170 -9.26 -5.27 5.42
N ASP A 171 -10.12 -4.77 4.55
CA ASP A 171 -10.67 -3.42 4.74
C ASP A 171 -11.73 -3.39 5.83
N GLY A 172 -11.62 -2.37 6.66
CA GLY A 172 -12.57 -1.99 7.69
C GLY A 172 -13.65 -1.06 7.14
N PRO A 173 -14.88 -1.08 7.69
CA PRO A 173 -15.96 -0.19 7.27
C PRO A 173 -15.60 1.30 7.36
N HIS A 174 -14.71 1.68 8.28
CA HIS A 174 -14.21 3.04 8.43
C HIS A 174 -13.45 3.54 7.20
N HIS A 175 -12.87 2.64 6.39
CA HIS A 175 -12.18 3.02 5.16
C HIS A 175 -13.11 3.75 4.18
N PHE A 176 -14.42 3.45 4.23
CA PHE A 176 -15.43 3.93 3.27
C PHE A 176 -16.54 4.76 3.90
N CYS A 177 -16.77 4.60 5.20
CA CYS A 177 -17.88 5.21 5.91
C CYS A 177 -17.43 5.73 7.29
N ARG A 178 -17.35 7.05 7.44
CA ARG A 178 -16.86 7.71 8.66
C ARG A 178 -17.74 7.45 9.88
N SER A 179 -19.05 7.26 9.70
CA SER A 179 -19.99 6.99 10.80
C SER A 179 -19.84 5.59 11.39
N LEU A 180 -19.10 4.69 10.72
CA LEU A 180 -18.79 3.35 11.20
C LEU A 180 -17.42 3.21 11.89
N SER A 181 -16.77 4.33 12.25
CA SER A 181 -15.46 4.35 12.92
C SER A 181 -15.34 3.55 14.23
N HIS A 182 -16.46 3.19 14.85
CA HIS A 182 -16.52 2.45 16.11
C HIS A 182 -16.94 0.98 15.94
N ARG A 183 -17.13 0.51 14.69
CA ARG A 183 -17.58 -0.86 14.39
C ARG A 183 -16.78 -1.47 13.25
N ASN A 184 -16.13 -2.60 13.55
CA ASN A 184 -15.44 -3.43 12.56
C ASN A 184 -16.19 -4.74 12.30
N TYR A 185 -15.87 -5.38 11.18
CA TYR A 185 -16.30 -6.75 10.90
C TYR A 185 -15.69 -7.72 11.93
N ASP A 186 -16.52 -8.63 12.46
CA ASP A 186 -16.09 -9.79 13.27
C ASP A 186 -15.07 -10.63 12.48
N ASP A 187 -14.05 -11.19 13.13
CA ASP A 187 -13.05 -12.07 12.50
C ASP A 187 -13.70 -13.28 11.80
N ALA A 188 -14.88 -13.69 12.25
CA ALA A 188 -15.72 -14.69 11.60
C ALA A 188 -16.19 -14.30 10.19
N HIS A 189 -16.12 -13.04 9.76
CA HIS A 189 -16.32 -12.69 8.35
C HIS A 189 -15.21 -13.27 7.48
N TYR A 190 -13.99 -13.37 8.02
CA TYR A 190 -12.78 -13.68 7.27
C TYR A 190 -12.33 -15.14 7.37
N SER A 191 -12.93 -15.94 8.26
CA SER A 191 -12.59 -17.37 8.40
C SER A 191 -13.81 -18.27 8.27
N GLY A 192 -13.67 -19.40 7.58
CA GLY A 192 -14.71 -20.41 7.38
C GLY A 192 -14.80 -20.91 5.94
N ASP A 193 -15.95 -21.51 5.58
CA ASP A 193 -16.17 -22.07 4.25
C ASP A 193 -15.94 -21.02 3.15
N ALA A 194 -15.18 -21.41 2.13
CA ALA A 194 -14.76 -20.56 1.03
C ALA A 194 -14.75 -21.32 -0.29
N VAL A 195 -15.02 -20.58 -1.37
CA VAL A 195 -14.89 -21.05 -2.74
C VAL A 195 -13.87 -20.17 -3.44
N VAL A 196 -12.85 -20.80 -4.01
CA VAL A 196 -11.93 -20.16 -4.93
C VAL A 196 -12.47 -20.33 -6.34
N LEU A 197 -12.55 -19.25 -7.09
CA LEU A 197 -13.02 -19.25 -8.48
C LEU A 197 -12.00 -18.53 -9.36
N ASP A 198 -11.48 -19.25 -10.35
CA ASP A 198 -10.59 -18.70 -11.36
C ASP A 198 -11.39 -18.06 -12.49
N ILE A 199 -11.28 -16.74 -12.61
CA ILE A 199 -11.98 -15.94 -13.63
C ILE A 199 -11.03 -15.41 -14.71
N THR A 200 -9.76 -15.84 -14.68
CA THR A 200 -8.71 -15.29 -15.53
C THR A 200 -9.03 -15.42 -17.02
N THR A 201 -9.56 -16.57 -17.43
CA THR A 201 -9.88 -16.83 -18.85
C THR A 201 -11.02 -15.93 -19.32
N GLU A 202 -12.11 -15.85 -18.56
CA GLU A 202 -13.29 -15.05 -18.91
C GLU A 202 -12.96 -13.56 -18.91
N LEU A 203 -12.15 -13.12 -17.94
CA LEU A 203 -11.68 -11.75 -17.85
C LEU A 203 -10.82 -11.38 -19.06
N ARG A 204 -9.91 -12.27 -19.47
CA ARG A 204 -9.05 -12.06 -20.65
C ARG A 204 -9.86 -12.04 -21.95
N GLU A 205 -10.77 -13.00 -22.13
CA GLU A 205 -11.62 -13.07 -23.32
C GLU A 205 -12.52 -11.83 -23.44
N HIS A 206 -13.10 -11.37 -22.33
CA HIS A 206 -13.89 -10.15 -22.30
C HIS A 206 -13.03 -8.94 -22.67
N HIS A 207 -11.85 -8.78 -22.04
CA HIS A 207 -10.96 -7.67 -22.34
C HIS A 207 -10.45 -7.68 -23.80
N GLN A 208 -10.15 -8.84 -24.37
CA GLN A 208 -9.75 -8.99 -25.79
C GLN A 208 -10.85 -8.60 -26.78
N SER A 209 -12.11 -8.61 -26.35
CA SER A 209 -13.24 -8.16 -27.17
C SER A 209 -13.45 -6.64 -27.15
N LEU A 210 -12.71 -5.93 -26.29
CA LEU A 210 -12.77 -4.48 -26.11
C LEU A 210 -11.59 -3.77 -26.80
N ASP A 211 -11.59 -2.44 -26.71
CA ASP A 211 -10.45 -1.62 -27.12
C ASP A 211 -9.18 -2.02 -26.35
N PRO A 212 -7.97 -2.04 -26.97
CA PRO A 212 -6.71 -2.30 -26.27
C PRO A 212 -6.46 -1.44 -25.03
N ASP A 213 -7.02 -0.22 -24.99
CA ASP A 213 -6.89 0.70 -23.85
C ASP A 213 -8.03 0.53 -22.81
N ALA A 214 -8.92 -0.44 -23.01
CA ALA A 214 -10.03 -0.68 -22.09
C ALA A 214 -9.53 -1.16 -20.71
N PRO A 215 -10.21 -0.77 -19.63
CA PRO A 215 -9.87 -1.27 -18.30
C PRO A 215 -10.11 -2.77 -18.17
N LEU A 216 -9.33 -3.44 -17.31
CA LEU A 216 -9.50 -4.85 -16.97
C LEU A 216 -10.65 -5.04 -15.95
N ALA A 217 -11.88 -4.78 -16.37
CA ALA A 217 -13.04 -4.81 -15.47
C ALA A 217 -13.66 -6.20 -15.32
N ILE A 218 -13.94 -6.60 -14.09
CA ILE A 218 -14.75 -7.76 -13.73
C ILE A 218 -16.23 -7.34 -13.85
N THR A 219 -16.80 -7.57 -15.02
CA THR A 219 -18.19 -7.24 -15.34
C THR A 219 -19.15 -8.36 -14.94
N VAL A 220 -20.46 -8.06 -15.01
CA VAL A 220 -21.52 -9.06 -14.83
C VAL A 220 -21.35 -10.23 -15.82
N GLU A 221 -20.99 -9.94 -17.06
CA GLU A 221 -20.80 -10.96 -18.10
C GLU A 221 -19.64 -11.91 -17.75
N VAL A 222 -18.51 -11.37 -17.27
CA VAL A 222 -17.37 -12.16 -16.80
C VAL A 222 -17.79 -13.09 -15.67
N LEU A 223 -18.52 -12.57 -14.68
CA LEU A 223 -19.00 -13.36 -13.54
C LEU A 223 -20.04 -14.41 -13.94
N GLU A 224 -20.94 -14.10 -14.88
CA GLU A 224 -21.91 -15.04 -15.41
C GLU A 224 -21.23 -16.23 -16.11
N LYS A 225 -20.25 -15.95 -16.97
CA LYS A 225 -19.45 -16.97 -17.64
C LYS A 225 -18.67 -17.81 -16.62
N ALA A 226 -17.98 -17.17 -15.69
CA ALA A 226 -17.18 -17.88 -14.68
C ALA A 226 -18.04 -18.73 -13.73
N ARG A 227 -19.25 -18.26 -13.38
CA ARG A 227 -20.18 -19.00 -12.52
C ARG A 227 -20.57 -20.35 -13.12
N VAL A 228 -20.53 -20.53 -14.44
CA VAL A 228 -20.82 -21.82 -15.09
C VAL A 228 -19.86 -22.92 -14.63
N LYS A 229 -18.61 -22.58 -14.27
CA LYS A 229 -17.60 -23.52 -13.77
C LYS A 229 -17.98 -24.13 -12.43
N LEU A 230 -18.74 -23.41 -11.61
CA LEU A 230 -19.12 -23.88 -10.28
C LEU A 230 -20.06 -25.11 -10.39
N PRO A 231 -19.97 -26.06 -9.45
CA PRO A 231 -20.92 -27.15 -9.32
C PRO A 231 -22.37 -26.68 -9.29
N ALA A 232 -23.29 -27.54 -9.76
CA ALA A 232 -24.73 -27.27 -9.72
C ALA A 232 -25.18 -26.81 -8.34
N ALA A 233 -24.69 -27.43 -7.26
CA ALA A 233 -25.08 -27.12 -5.89
C ALA A 233 -24.79 -25.67 -5.47
N PHE A 234 -23.68 -25.08 -5.92
CA PHE A 234 -23.39 -23.65 -5.65
C PHE A 234 -24.18 -22.72 -6.57
N ARG A 235 -24.51 -23.17 -7.79
CA ARG A 235 -25.26 -22.37 -8.77
C ARG A 235 -26.74 -22.30 -8.42
N ASP A 236 -27.37 -23.41 -8.04
CA ASP A 236 -28.79 -23.46 -7.67
C ASP A 236 -29.07 -22.98 -6.24
N GLY A 237 -28.02 -22.77 -5.44
CA GLY A 237 -28.11 -22.26 -4.08
C GLY A 237 -28.37 -23.33 -3.02
N SER A 238 -28.42 -24.62 -3.40
CA SER A 238 -28.54 -25.73 -2.44
C SER A 238 -27.32 -25.82 -1.51
N ARG A 239 -26.14 -25.40 -1.99
CA ARG A 239 -24.94 -25.16 -1.18
C ARG A 239 -24.61 -23.66 -1.20
N PRO A 240 -24.66 -22.96 -0.06
CA PRO A 240 -24.36 -21.52 -0.02
C PRO A 240 -22.88 -21.24 -0.26
N VAL A 241 -22.59 -20.14 -0.97
CA VAL A 241 -21.25 -19.55 -1.05
C VAL A 241 -21.13 -18.50 0.04
N TRP A 242 -20.38 -18.81 1.10
CA TRP A 242 -20.14 -17.89 2.21
C TRP A 242 -19.02 -16.91 1.92
N ARG A 243 -17.93 -17.37 1.30
CA ARG A 243 -16.76 -16.54 0.96
C ARG A 243 -16.31 -16.89 -0.44
N LEU A 244 -16.08 -15.87 -1.26
CA LEU A 244 -15.67 -16.04 -2.65
C LEU A 244 -14.30 -15.40 -2.84
N LEU A 245 -13.32 -16.20 -3.26
CA LEU A 245 -11.97 -15.76 -3.57
C LEU A 245 -11.80 -15.80 -5.09
N LEU A 246 -11.68 -14.63 -5.72
CA LEU A 246 -11.54 -14.50 -7.16
C LEU A 246 -10.06 -14.44 -7.55
N ILE A 247 -9.68 -15.28 -8.52
CA ILE A 247 -8.36 -15.24 -9.15
C ILE A 247 -8.49 -14.48 -10.46
N THR A 248 -7.79 -13.35 -10.55
CA THR A 248 -7.74 -12.50 -11.74
C THR A 248 -6.40 -12.58 -12.48
N ARG A 249 -5.38 -13.15 -11.80
CA ARG A 249 -3.96 -13.16 -12.15
C ARG A 249 -3.33 -11.77 -12.21
N HIS A 250 -3.27 -11.14 -11.04
CA HIS A 250 -2.29 -10.08 -10.80
C HIS A 250 -0.90 -10.68 -10.51
N SER A 251 -0.19 -11.15 -11.54
CA SER A 251 1.28 -11.20 -11.48
C SER A 251 1.87 -11.47 -12.86
N THR A 252 2.55 -10.44 -13.38
CA THR A 252 3.66 -10.46 -14.34
C THR A 252 3.49 -11.32 -15.60
N THR A 253 3.49 -10.64 -16.74
CA THR A 253 4.36 -10.99 -17.87
C THR A 253 4.91 -12.41 -17.83
N THR A 254 4.35 -13.28 -18.66
CA THR A 254 5.04 -14.46 -19.17
C THR A 254 6.38 -14.02 -19.76
N SER A 255 7.45 -13.99 -18.97
CA SER A 255 8.79 -14.17 -19.51
C SER A 255 8.93 -15.66 -19.76
N ALA A 256 8.54 -16.06 -20.96
CA ALA A 256 8.96 -17.33 -21.53
C ALA A 256 10.50 -17.32 -21.60
N THR A 257 11.15 -17.93 -20.61
CA THR A 257 12.47 -18.51 -20.79
C THR A 257 12.65 -19.62 -19.76
N SER A 258 12.14 -20.80 -20.12
CA SER A 258 12.77 -22.04 -19.69
C SER A 258 14.20 -22.04 -20.23
N THR A 259 15.20 -22.15 -19.36
CA THR A 259 16.42 -22.95 -19.54
C THR A 259 17.26 -22.83 -18.26
N GLY A 260 18.06 -23.88 -17.98
CA GLY A 260 18.81 -24.15 -16.74
C GLY A 260 19.42 -22.93 -16.03
N THR A 261 19.71 -23.00 -14.74
CA THR A 261 20.69 -23.94 -14.21
C THR A 261 20.62 -23.90 -12.68
N THR A 262 20.69 -25.06 -12.05
CA THR A 262 21.15 -25.21 -10.67
C THR A 262 22.52 -24.57 -10.49
N GLU A 263 22.63 -23.44 -9.79
CA GLU A 263 23.81 -23.03 -9.00
C GLU A 263 23.56 -21.69 -8.31
N ALA A 264 24.27 -21.44 -7.20
CA ALA A 264 24.28 -20.23 -6.36
C ALA A 264 23.28 -20.11 -5.20
N LEU A 265 23.19 -21.15 -4.37
CA LEU A 265 23.19 -20.97 -2.91
C LEU A 265 24.62 -20.57 -2.48
N THR A 266 24.95 -19.27 -2.48
CA THR A 266 25.98 -18.61 -1.64
C THR A 266 26.27 -17.21 -2.18
N GLU A 267 25.64 -16.17 -1.63
CA GLU A 267 26.28 -14.85 -1.48
C GLU A 267 25.70 -14.12 -0.24
N PRO A 268 26.53 -13.40 0.52
CA PRO A 268 26.11 -12.73 1.74
C PRO A 268 25.34 -11.43 1.45
N LEU A 269 24.44 -11.07 2.37
CA LEU A 269 23.72 -9.79 2.47
C LEU A 269 24.60 -8.61 2.02
N ARG A 270 24.24 -7.98 0.90
CA ARG A 270 24.89 -6.75 0.45
C ARG A 270 24.60 -5.64 1.46
N VAL A 271 25.68 -5.20 2.10
CA VAL A 271 25.80 -4.02 2.95
C VAL A 271 25.34 -2.78 2.19
N PHE A 272 24.45 -2.00 2.81
CA PHE A 272 24.01 -0.69 2.34
C PHE A 272 25.22 0.22 2.06
N VAL A 273 25.30 0.74 0.83
CA VAL A 273 26.27 1.78 0.45
C VAL A 273 25.72 3.15 0.90
N PRO A 274 26.54 4.04 1.48
CA PRO A 274 26.08 5.38 1.85
C PRO A 274 25.80 6.21 0.59
N LEU A 275 24.62 6.80 0.49
CA LEU A 275 24.32 7.85 -0.48
C LEU A 275 25.12 9.11 -0.09
N ASP A 276 26.23 9.37 -0.78
CA ASP A 276 26.90 10.67 -0.75
C ASP A 276 26.47 11.51 -1.96
N VAL A 277 25.87 12.66 -1.62
CA VAL A 277 25.81 13.97 -2.30
C VAL A 277 26.20 14.03 -3.79
N ALA A 278 25.20 14.20 -4.66
CA ALA A 278 25.09 15.32 -5.60
C ALA A 278 23.92 15.12 -6.58
N SER A 279 22.81 15.83 -6.36
CA SER A 279 21.99 16.42 -7.43
C SER A 279 20.92 17.29 -6.80
N ALA A 280 21.05 18.60 -6.98
CA ALA A 280 20.06 19.57 -6.59
C ALA A 280 18.82 19.39 -7.48
N THR A 281 17.71 18.90 -6.91
CA THR A 281 16.40 19.01 -7.56
C THR A 281 15.59 20.08 -6.84
N HIS A 282 15.33 21.16 -7.58
CA HIS A 282 14.52 22.29 -7.16
C HIS A 282 13.14 21.83 -6.64
N VAL A 283 12.86 22.14 -5.38
CA VAL A 283 11.50 22.11 -4.83
C VAL A 283 10.75 23.33 -5.40
N ALA A 284 9.93 23.11 -6.42
CA ALA A 284 8.99 24.12 -6.89
C ALA A 284 7.83 24.23 -5.89
N ALA A 285 7.77 25.37 -5.22
CA ALA A 285 6.61 25.79 -4.44
C ALA A 285 5.45 26.12 -5.39
N ALA A 286 4.43 25.26 -5.46
CA ALA A 286 3.19 25.57 -6.18
C ALA A 286 2.21 26.23 -5.20
N GLY A 287 2.20 27.56 -5.23
CA GLY A 287 1.11 28.38 -4.69
C GLY A 287 -0.15 28.25 -5.54
N ALA A 288 -1.30 28.40 -4.88
CA ALA A 288 -2.60 28.47 -5.51
C ALA A 288 -2.65 29.55 -6.60
N LYS A 289 -3.00 29.17 -7.83
CA LYS A 289 -3.74 29.97 -8.82
C LYS A 289 -4.25 29.06 -9.94
N GLY A 290 -5.47 29.34 -10.37
CA GLY A 290 -6.36 28.38 -11.02
C GLY A 290 -6.05 28.02 -12.48
N ALA A 291 -6.65 26.88 -12.86
CA ALA A 291 -7.20 26.52 -14.16
C ALA A 291 -6.30 26.69 -15.39
N THR A 292 -5.62 25.62 -15.78
CA THR A 292 -5.96 24.73 -16.93
C THR A 292 -4.74 23.87 -17.22
N THR A 293 -4.61 22.75 -16.51
CA THR A 293 -3.56 21.76 -16.77
C THR A 293 -4.16 20.64 -17.61
N ALA A 294 -3.69 20.55 -18.86
CA ALA A 294 -3.80 19.34 -19.66
C ALA A 294 -3.27 18.15 -18.84
N MET A 295 -4.08 17.09 -18.74
CA MET A 295 -3.71 15.85 -18.08
C MET A 295 -2.46 15.28 -18.76
N PRO A 296 -1.39 14.92 -18.02
CA PRO A 296 -0.32 14.13 -18.59
C PRO A 296 -0.89 12.77 -18.98
N SER A 297 -0.61 12.31 -20.19
CA SER A 297 -1.03 10.99 -20.68
C SER A 297 -0.48 9.91 -19.74
N GLU A 298 -1.38 9.24 -19.02
CA GLU A 298 -1.03 8.11 -18.16
C GLU A 298 -0.53 6.95 -19.02
N SER A 299 0.65 6.44 -18.67
CA SER A 299 1.21 5.22 -19.22
C SER A 299 0.32 4.00 -18.85
N PRO A 300 0.09 3.04 -19.76
CA PRO A 300 -0.84 1.91 -19.58
C PRO A 300 -0.34 0.82 -18.60
N SER A 301 0.60 1.13 -17.71
CA SER A 301 1.38 0.11 -16.99
C SER A 301 0.78 -0.41 -15.67
N ASN A 302 -0.38 0.10 -15.22
CA ASN A 302 -0.95 -0.20 -13.90
C ASN A 302 -2.39 -0.76 -13.96
N ALA A 303 -2.77 -1.48 -15.02
CA ALA A 303 -4.10 -2.07 -15.14
C ALA A 303 -4.20 -3.36 -14.32
N TYR A 304 -4.73 -3.27 -13.10
CA TYR A 304 -5.18 -4.42 -12.33
C TYR A 304 -6.68 -4.68 -12.55
N ALA A 305 -7.14 -5.89 -12.19
CA ALA A 305 -8.54 -6.25 -12.31
C ALA A 305 -9.39 -5.66 -11.19
N PHE A 306 -10.51 -5.03 -11.50
CA PHE A 306 -11.40 -4.41 -10.50
C PHE A 306 -12.88 -4.68 -10.79
N LEU A 307 -13.77 -4.43 -9.84
CA LEU A 307 -15.22 -4.60 -10.00
C LEU A 307 -15.91 -3.26 -10.30
N TYR A 308 -16.99 -3.32 -11.07
CA TYR A 308 -17.99 -2.26 -11.10
C TYR A 308 -19.11 -2.53 -10.06
N PRO A 309 -19.81 -1.49 -9.55
CA PRO A 309 -20.93 -1.66 -8.63
C PRO A 309 -22.00 -2.67 -9.09
N GLU A 310 -22.30 -2.72 -10.39
CA GLU A 310 -23.30 -3.63 -10.96
C GLU A 310 -22.86 -5.10 -10.86
N ALA A 311 -21.56 -5.36 -10.89
CA ALA A 311 -21.00 -6.70 -10.67
C ALA A 311 -21.15 -7.13 -9.20
N VAL A 312 -21.02 -6.18 -8.26
CA VAL A 312 -21.31 -6.42 -6.84
C VAL A 312 -22.78 -6.75 -6.61
N ASP A 313 -23.69 -5.99 -7.23
CA ASP A 313 -25.13 -6.24 -7.16
C ASP A 313 -25.49 -7.63 -7.72
N TYR A 314 -24.84 -8.01 -8.83
CA TYR A 314 -24.95 -9.35 -9.38
C TYR A 314 -24.51 -10.43 -8.38
N LEU A 315 -23.31 -10.29 -7.78
CA LEU A 315 -22.79 -11.24 -6.79
C LEU A 315 -23.73 -11.38 -5.60
N HIS A 316 -24.24 -10.27 -5.08
CA HIS A 316 -25.18 -10.28 -3.96
C HIS A 316 -26.48 -11.01 -4.32
N ARG A 317 -26.99 -10.84 -5.55
CA ARG A 317 -28.19 -11.52 -6.02
C ARG A 317 -27.99 -13.03 -6.18
N VAL A 318 -26.86 -13.47 -6.76
CA VAL A 318 -26.62 -14.90 -7.02
C VAL A 318 -26.05 -15.64 -5.82
N PHE A 319 -25.37 -14.94 -4.92
CA PHE A 319 -24.83 -15.46 -3.66
C PHE A 319 -25.33 -14.60 -2.48
N PRO A 320 -26.62 -14.70 -2.10
CA PRO A 320 -27.22 -13.84 -1.08
C PRO A 320 -26.59 -13.98 0.31
N ARG A 321 -25.91 -15.10 0.57
CA ARG A 321 -25.21 -15.41 1.82
C ARG A 321 -23.72 -15.03 1.82
N LEU A 322 -23.22 -14.46 0.74
CA LEU A 322 -21.83 -14.03 0.65
C LEU A 322 -21.51 -13.01 1.75
N VAL A 323 -20.49 -13.30 2.57
CA VAL A 323 -20.00 -12.44 3.66
C VAL A 323 -18.63 -11.85 3.37
N LEU A 324 -17.88 -12.39 2.40
CA LEU A 324 -16.53 -11.95 2.06
C LEU A 324 -16.26 -12.12 0.56
N LEU A 325 -15.67 -11.10 -0.04
CA LEU A 325 -15.02 -11.17 -1.34
C LEU A 325 -13.50 -11.00 -1.17
N GLY A 326 -12.72 -11.94 -1.70
CA GLY A 326 -11.27 -11.85 -1.75
C GLY A 326 -10.77 -11.71 -3.19
N ILE A 327 -9.76 -10.87 -3.43
CA ILE A 327 -9.17 -10.64 -4.76
C ILE A 327 -7.63 -10.58 -4.68
N ASP A 328 -6.94 -10.96 -5.76
CA ASP A 328 -5.48 -10.83 -5.89
C ASP A 328 -5.00 -9.44 -6.33
N SER A 329 -5.92 -8.60 -6.81
CA SER A 329 -5.67 -7.20 -7.14
C SER A 329 -5.41 -6.35 -5.88
N PRO A 330 -4.70 -5.22 -6.05
CA PRO A 330 -4.47 -4.24 -4.98
C PRO A 330 -5.69 -3.41 -4.63
N SER A 331 -6.77 -3.49 -5.41
CA SER A 331 -8.07 -2.94 -5.04
C SER A 331 -9.22 -3.64 -5.76
N VAL A 332 -10.40 -3.69 -5.13
CA VAL A 332 -11.69 -4.02 -5.79
C VAL A 332 -12.26 -2.86 -6.61
N ASP A 333 -11.74 -1.65 -6.44
CA ASP A 333 -12.13 -0.45 -7.17
C ASP A 333 -11.20 -0.14 -8.34
N ALA A 334 -11.65 0.67 -9.30
CA ALA A 334 -10.78 1.13 -10.39
C ALA A 334 -9.67 2.07 -9.87
N PRO A 335 -8.49 2.16 -10.51
CA PRO A 335 -7.40 3.06 -10.08
C PRO A 335 -7.83 4.54 -9.89
N GLN A 336 -8.80 4.99 -10.67
CA GLN A 336 -9.34 6.34 -10.67
C GLN A 336 -10.57 6.53 -9.76
N ALA A 337 -11.06 5.46 -9.14
CA ALA A 337 -12.29 5.47 -8.34
C ALA A 337 -12.06 6.20 -7.01
N MET A 338 -12.40 7.48 -6.98
CA MET A 338 -12.35 8.29 -5.77
C MET A 338 -13.62 9.13 -5.64
N PRO A 339 -14.35 9.05 -4.51
CA PRO A 339 -14.05 8.26 -3.32
C PRO A 339 -14.52 6.79 -3.39
N PRO A 340 -13.80 5.83 -2.77
CA PRO A 340 -14.12 4.39 -2.84
C PRO A 340 -15.52 4.02 -2.32
N GLY A 341 -16.01 4.75 -1.31
CA GLY A 341 -17.37 4.56 -0.77
C GLY A 341 -18.51 4.83 -1.78
N LYS A 342 -18.22 5.46 -2.93
CA LYS A 342 -19.18 5.67 -4.03
C LYS A 342 -19.05 4.62 -5.15
N HIS A 343 -18.14 3.66 -5.01
CA HIS A 343 -17.86 2.61 -5.98
C HIS A 343 -18.05 1.21 -5.35
N SER A 344 -17.26 0.22 -5.76
CA SER A 344 -17.44 -1.19 -5.43
C SER A 344 -17.24 -1.47 -3.94
N HIS A 345 -16.28 -0.81 -3.28
CA HIS A 345 -16.17 -0.91 -1.82
C HIS A 345 -17.46 -0.51 -1.10
N GLY A 346 -18.04 0.63 -1.48
CA GLY A 346 -19.31 1.10 -0.92
C GLY A 346 -20.48 0.15 -1.22
N SER A 347 -20.53 -0.42 -2.42
CA SER A 347 -21.54 -1.42 -2.77
C SER A 347 -21.39 -2.71 -1.95
N LEU A 348 -20.16 -3.20 -1.76
CA LEU A 348 -19.87 -4.39 -0.94
C LEU A 348 -20.29 -4.16 0.51
N LEU A 349 -19.98 -2.98 1.07
CA LEU A 349 -20.41 -2.58 2.41
C LEU A 349 -21.94 -2.59 2.55
N ARG A 350 -22.67 -2.00 1.60
CA ARG A 350 -24.15 -1.98 1.61
C ARG A 350 -24.76 -3.39 1.53
N CYS A 351 -24.10 -4.30 0.83
CA CYS A 351 -24.49 -5.71 0.77
C CYS A 351 -24.02 -6.52 1.98
N GLY A 352 -23.30 -5.93 2.95
CA GLY A 352 -22.75 -6.63 4.10
C GLY A 352 -21.68 -7.66 3.72
N ILE A 353 -20.85 -7.35 2.73
CA ILE A 353 -19.76 -8.18 2.23
C ILE A 353 -18.43 -7.52 2.62
N ALA A 354 -17.62 -8.22 3.41
CA ALA A 354 -16.26 -7.82 3.76
C ALA A 354 -15.29 -8.03 2.58
N ILE A 355 -14.10 -7.43 2.67
CA ILE A 355 -13.14 -7.37 1.57
C ILE A 355 -11.77 -7.88 2.04
N LEU A 356 -11.12 -8.70 1.23
CA LEU A 356 -9.71 -9.07 1.33
C LEU A 356 -9.01 -8.78 0.00
N GLU A 357 -7.91 -8.04 0.05
CA GLU A 357 -7.15 -7.65 -1.14
C GLU A 357 -5.71 -8.18 -1.08
N ASN A 358 -5.01 -8.15 -2.22
CA ASN A 358 -3.65 -8.65 -2.35
C ASN A 358 -3.50 -10.12 -1.93
N LEU A 359 -4.41 -11.01 -2.36
CA LEU A 359 -4.24 -12.45 -2.16
C LEU A 359 -3.30 -13.07 -3.21
N ARG A 360 -2.63 -14.16 -2.84
CA ARG A 360 -1.69 -14.90 -3.70
C ARG A 360 -2.22 -16.29 -4.01
N TYR A 361 -2.55 -16.54 -5.27
CA TYR A 361 -3.13 -17.82 -5.69
C TYR A 361 -2.20 -18.77 -6.45
N THR A 362 -0.93 -18.38 -6.65
CA THR A 362 0.07 -19.19 -7.41
C THR A 362 0.16 -20.65 -6.94
N ARG A 363 0.02 -20.91 -5.64
CA ARG A 363 0.09 -22.26 -5.05
C ARG A 363 -1.18 -23.09 -5.23
N LEU A 364 -2.28 -22.49 -5.70
CA LEU A 364 -3.53 -23.20 -6.02
C LEU A 364 -3.57 -23.70 -7.46
N SER A 365 -2.64 -23.29 -8.32
CA SER A 365 -2.68 -23.63 -9.76
C SER A 365 -2.84 -25.13 -10.04
N PRO A 366 -2.11 -26.05 -9.36
CA PRO A 366 -2.26 -27.49 -9.59
C PRO A 366 -3.66 -28.02 -9.27
N LEU A 367 -4.35 -27.42 -8.30
CA LEU A 367 -5.69 -27.83 -7.87
C LEU A 367 -6.82 -27.24 -8.75
N LEU A 368 -6.51 -26.20 -9.52
CA LEU A 368 -7.44 -25.57 -10.45
C LEU A 368 -7.46 -26.28 -11.81
N GLU A 369 -6.46 -27.11 -12.10
CA GLU A 369 -6.37 -27.97 -13.27
C GLU A 369 -7.24 -29.23 -13.08
N SER A 370 -7.89 -29.73 -14.13
CA SER A 370 -8.66 -30.98 -14.02
C SER A 370 -7.72 -32.19 -13.98
N PRO A 371 -7.98 -33.19 -13.13
CA PRO A 371 -7.22 -34.45 -13.11
C PRO A 371 -7.29 -35.24 -14.42
N ALA A 372 -8.22 -34.92 -15.33
CA ALA A 372 -8.42 -35.60 -16.61
C ALA A 372 -7.74 -34.93 -17.81
N GLY A 373 -6.89 -33.92 -17.61
CA GLY A 373 -6.02 -33.34 -18.66
C GLY A 373 -6.69 -32.49 -19.75
N ASP A 374 -8.02 -32.57 -19.94
CA ASP A 374 -8.67 -31.91 -21.08
C ASP A 374 -9.43 -30.61 -20.75
N HIS A 375 -9.67 -30.26 -19.47
CA HIS A 375 -10.38 -29.01 -19.12
C HIS A 375 -9.83 -28.36 -17.85
N HIS A 376 -9.66 -27.04 -17.82
CA HIS A 376 -9.36 -26.31 -16.57
C HIS A 376 -10.60 -26.36 -15.67
N ARG A 377 -10.49 -26.96 -14.47
CA ARG A 377 -11.62 -27.00 -13.52
C ARG A 377 -12.00 -25.59 -13.08
N GLY A 378 -10.99 -24.76 -12.80
CA GLY A 378 -11.15 -23.34 -12.52
C GLY A 378 -11.93 -23.00 -11.25
N TRP A 379 -12.14 -23.94 -10.34
CA TRP A 379 -12.74 -23.68 -9.02
C TRP A 379 -12.29 -24.71 -7.98
N ILE A 380 -12.25 -24.33 -6.71
CA ILE A 380 -11.96 -25.22 -5.57
C ILE A 380 -12.84 -24.81 -4.38
N SER A 381 -13.41 -25.77 -3.65
CA SER A 381 -14.06 -25.54 -2.36
C SER A 381 -13.14 -25.92 -1.20
N GLY A 382 -13.27 -25.21 -0.09
CA GLY A 382 -12.40 -25.37 1.07
C GLY A 382 -12.86 -24.55 2.26
N SER A 383 -11.97 -24.48 3.25
CA SER A 383 -12.08 -23.57 4.38
C SER A 383 -10.91 -22.59 4.36
N MET A 384 -11.14 -21.34 4.71
CA MET A 384 -10.07 -20.36 4.91
C MET A 384 -9.92 -19.98 6.37
N LEU A 385 -8.68 -19.75 6.80
CA LEU A 385 -8.32 -19.17 8.07
C LEU A 385 -7.58 -17.86 7.82
N THR A 386 -8.08 -16.78 8.39
CA THR A 386 -7.42 -15.48 8.39
C THR A 386 -6.86 -15.20 9.77
N VAL A 387 -5.56 -14.93 9.85
CA VAL A 387 -4.86 -14.55 11.07
C VAL A 387 -4.47 -13.08 10.97
N PHE A 388 -5.09 -12.24 11.79
CA PHE A 388 -4.80 -10.81 11.81
C PHE A 388 -3.49 -10.52 12.51
N ASN A 389 -2.69 -9.64 11.91
CA ASN A 389 -1.45 -9.17 12.52
C ASN A 389 -1.78 -8.07 13.54
N ALA A 390 -1.48 -8.33 14.81
CA ALA A 390 -1.70 -7.39 15.91
C ALA A 390 -1.00 -6.03 15.70
N THR A 391 0.08 -6.00 14.90
CA THR A 391 0.85 -4.79 14.62
C THR A 391 0.33 -4.01 13.40
N GLN A 392 -0.52 -4.62 12.57
CA GLN A 392 -1.16 -4.01 11.40
C GLN A 392 -2.67 -3.92 11.62
N ASN A 393 -3.11 -3.36 12.74
CA ASN A 393 -4.53 -3.28 13.09
C ASN A 393 -4.95 -1.81 13.17
N TYR A 394 -5.54 -1.30 12.10
CA TYR A 394 -5.98 0.08 11.96
C TYR A 394 -7.51 0.16 11.86
N ASP A 395 -8.06 1.36 12.06
CA ASP A 395 -9.50 1.56 11.97
C ASP A 395 -10.03 1.30 10.55
N ASP A 396 -9.25 1.64 9.53
CA ASP A 396 -9.55 1.51 8.10
C ASP A 396 -9.13 0.16 7.50
N ALA A 397 -8.05 -0.48 7.98
CA ALA A 397 -7.61 -1.76 7.42
C ALA A 397 -6.85 -2.61 8.44
N ARG A 398 -6.87 -3.93 8.25
CA ARG A 398 -6.14 -4.89 9.08
C ARG A 398 -5.26 -5.79 8.22
N GLY A 399 -3.95 -5.71 8.39
CA GLY A 399 -3.01 -6.63 7.78
C GLY A 399 -3.20 -8.05 8.31
N CYS A 400 -3.11 -9.05 7.44
CA CYS A 400 -3.41 -10.43 7.80
C CYS A 400 -2.65 -11.45 6.96
N SER A 401 -2.60 -12.69 7.47
CA SER A 401 -2.19 -13.87 6.72
C SER A 401 -3.40 -14.75 6.45
N VAL A 402 -3.48 -15.34 5.26
CA VAL A 402 -4.62 -16.16 4.83
C VAL A 402 -4.13 -17.54 4.44
N ILE A 403 -4.67 -18.56 5.08
CA ILE A 403 -4.39 -19.97 4.79
C ILE A 403 -5.67 -20.63 4.29
N PHE A 404 -5.62 -21.28 3.13
CA PHE A 404 -6.74 -22.01 2.55
C PHE A 404 -6.52 -23.51 2.63
N PHE A 405 -7.55 -24.23 3.05
CA PHE A 405 -7.55 -25.68 3.21
C PHE A 405 -8.56 -26.26 2.22
N PRO A 406 -8.11 -26.82 1.08
CA PRO A 406 -9.01 -27.42 0.10
C PRO A 406 -9.74 -28.63 0.70
N GLU A 407 -11.00 -28.84 0.31
CA GLU A 407 -11.78 -30.05 0.68
C GLU A 407 -11.22 -31.31 0.03
N GLU A 408 -10.58 -31.16 -1.12
CA GLU A 408 -9.96 -32.24 -1.86
C GLU A 408 -8.48 -32.35 -1.51
N ALA A 409 -8.00 -33.58 -1.32
CA ALA A 409 -6.60 -33.83 -1.01
C ALA A 409 -5.70 -33.48 -2.20
N LEU A 410 -4.58 -32.80 -1.90
CA LEU A 410 -3.45 -32.57 -2.81
C LEU A 410 -2.77 -33.88 -3.23
#